data_AF-A0A2V6SZ96-F1
#
_entry.id   AF-A0A2V6SZ96-F1
#
_cell.length_a   1.000
_cell.length_b   1.000
_cell.length_c   1.000
_cell.angle_alpha   90.00
_cell.angle_beta   90.00
_cell.angle_gamma   90.00
#
_symmetry.space_group_name_H-M   'P 1'
#
loop_
_entity.id
_entity.type
_entity.pdbx_description
1 polymer ?
#
loop_
_entity_poly.entity_id
_entity_poly.type
_entity_poly.pdbx_seq_one_letter_code
_entity_poly.pdbx_strand_id
1 'polypeptide(L)'
;MGGPGEERRSPWTRLSHRAVGGKYVGPEVRREGSRSVGPGTGPLCRILRGAAGAVRARPGVFLGVAVAVLVLYVALPLAVLSLVRKPVDFFTFNPWLPKLPAFLVARDVPLARKIAFVPGLVLFWFSADSPFGGPEWGFAVDMSDLVRFAVMAFLFGTYFALWFHQRVGSAPAGWRPPVSSRAGGMAGAVTSVLGFSTGPCSVVGCGAPVLPVVGLAFAGLTSGTLAFLASLSRVATTVVFVALVGSVAYLGWRAGAGPPGRDARGRGRP
;
A
#
# COMPACT_ATOMS: atom_id res chain seq x y z
N MET A 1 47.80 64.97 -13.67
CA MET A 1 47.53 66.14 -12.80
C MET A 1 46.69 65.66 -11.64
N GLY A 2 47.35 65.37 -10.51
CA GLY A 2 46.70 64.98 -9.25
C GLY A 2 46.45 66.21 -8.39
N GLY A 3 45.33 66.19 -7.67
CA GLY A 3 44.99 67.13 -6.60
C GLY A 3 44.64 66.34 -5.34
N PRO A 4 44.93 66.88 -4.14
CA PRO A 4 45.34 66.08 -2.98
C PRO A 4 44.18 65.72 -2.05
N GLY A 5 44.41 64.68 -1.24
CA GLY A 5 43.53 64.30 -0.15
C GLY A 5 43.68 65.19 1.08
N GLU A 6 42.62 65.28 1.88
CA GLU A 6 42.74 65.61 3.29
C GLU A 6 41.80 64.73 4.11
N GLU A 7 42.46 63.93 4.94
CA GLU A 7 41.97 63.05 5.97
C GLU A 7 41.66 63.87 7.22
N ARG A 8 40.42 63.86 7.73
CA ARG A 8 40.16 64.32 9.11
C ARG A 8 38.89 63.72 9.74
N ARG A 9 39.13 62.60 10.44
CA ARG A 9 38.69 62.25 11.81
C ARG A 9 37.28 62.67 12.25
N SER A 10 36.44 61.64 12.43
CA SER A 10 35.43 61.63 13.49
C SER A 10 36.09 61.68 14.87
N PRO A 11 35.44 62.35 15.85
CA PRO A 11 35.23 61.66 17.12
C PRO A 11 33.84 61.92 17.70
N TRP A 12 33.17 60.81 17.98
CA TRP A 12 32.07 60.66 18.92
C TRP A 12 32.22 61.54 20.17
N THR A 13 31.29 62.48 20.37
CA THR A 13 30.81 62.93 21.69
C THR A 13 29.70 63.96 21.52
N ARG A 14 28.45 63.50 21.57
CA ARG A 14 27.35 64.26 22.19
C ARG A 14 26.18 63.33 22.46
N LEU A 15 26.25 62.68 23.63
CA LEU A 15 25.06 62.33 24.38
C LEU A 15 24.27 63.63 24.61
N SER A 16 23.07 63.71 24.06
CA SER A 16 22.04 64.60 24.58
C SER A 16 20.72 63.86 24.58
N HIS A 17 20.22 63.74 25.79
CA HIS A 17 18.92 63.22 26.17
C HIS A 17 17.80 63.76 25.28
N ARG A 18 17.03 62.86 24.68
CA ARG A 18 15.60 63.08 24.45
C ARG A 18 14.85 61.80 24.78
N ALA A 19 14.47 61.71 26.04
CA ALA A 19 13.29 60.97 26.45
C ALA A 19 12.08 61.66 25.78
N VAL A 20 11.61 61.06 24.70
CA VAL A 20 10.27 61.33 24.18
C VAL A 20 9.56 59.99 24.19
N GLY A 21 8.55 59.91 25.07
CA GLY A 21 7.69 58.75 25.23
C GLY A 21 6.99 58.41 23.92
N GLY A 22 7.57 57.48 23.17
CA GLY A 22 6.85 56.65 22.22
C GLY A 22 6.52 55.35 22.93
N LYS A 23 5.24 55.15 23.26
CA LYS A 23 4.75 53.84 23.68
C LYS A 23 5.21 52.83 22.63
N TYR A 24 6.10 51.92 23.03
CA TYR A 24 6.38 50.72 22.27
C TYR A 24 5.05 49.98 22.13
N VAL A 25 4.46 50.05 20.94
CA VAL A 25 3.48 49.07 20.49
C VAL A 25 4.26 47.77 20.43
N GLY A 26 4.21 47.00 21.53
CA GLY A 26 4.81 45.68 21.58
C GLY A 26 4.28 44.85 20.41
N PRO A 27 5.08 43.92 19.86
CA PRO A 27 4.55 42.96 18.91
C PRO A 27 3.37 42.29 19.60
N GLU A 28 2.18 42.57 19.10
CA GLU A 28 0.99 41.85 19.45
C GLU A 28 1.32 40.40 19.15
N VAL A 29 1.69 39.67 20.21
CA VAL A 29 1.75 38.23 20.22
C VAL A 29 0.32 37.86 19.93
N ARG A 30 0.03 37.78 18.64
CA ARG A 30 -1.15 37.19 18.05
C ARG A 30 -1.11 35.78 18.59
N ARG A 31 -1.70 35.61 19.79
CA ARG A 31 -2.02 34.33 20.40
C ARG A 31 -2.71 33.61 19.29
N GLU A 32 -1.93 32.76 18.66
CA GLU A 32 -2.30 31.98 17.51
C GLU A 32 -3.53 31.26 17.99
N GLY A 33 -4.67 31.77 17.52
CA GLY A 33 -5.97 31.37 18.01
C GLY A 33 -5.92 29.87 17.98
N SER A 34 -6.01 29.29 19.19
CA SER A 34 -6.12 27.86 19.40
C SER A 34 -7.08 27.42 18.33
N ARG A 35 -6.55 26.80 17.26
CA ARG A 35 -7.37 26.34 16.15
C ARG A 35 -8.23 25.31 16.81
N SER A 36 -9.44 25.73 17.15
CA SER A 36 -10.51 24.90 17.62
C SER A 36 -10.63 23.85 16.54
N VAL A 37 -9.99 22.71 16.80
CA VAL A 37 -10.11 21.50 16.01
C VAL A 37 -11.60 21.26 16.01
N GLY A 38 -12.23 21.51 14.86
CA GLY A 38 -13.67 21.37 14.70
C GLY A 38 -14.12 20.00 15.21
N PRO A 39 -15.37 19.91 15.68
CA PRO A 39 -15.85 18.76 16.43
C PRO A 39 -15.70 17.48 15.59
N GLY A 40 -15.05 16.48 16.18
CA GLY A 40 -15.46 15.08 16.04
C GLY A 40 -15.09 14.33 14.76
N THR A 41 -13.89 14.49 14.20
CA THR A 41 -13.42 13.50 13.22
C THR A 41 -12.21 12.77 13.77
N GLY A 42 -12.47 11.59 14.34
CA GLY A 42 -11.43 10.73 14.89
C GLY A 42 -10.34 10.45 13.84
N PRO A 43 -9.13 10.07 14.27
CA PRO A 43 -7.98 9.86 13.38
C PRO A 43 -8.31 8.90 12.23
N LEU A 44 -9.15 7.90 12.48
CA LEU A 44 -9.63 6.96 11.47
C LEU A 44 -10.46 7.62 10.36
N CYS A 45 -11.43 8.48 10.70
CA CYS A 45 -12.22 9.20 9.69
C CYS A 45 -11.32 10.06 8.79
N ARG A 46 -10.27 10.67 9.35
CA ARG A 46 -9.32 11.47 8.57
C ARG A 46 -8.55 10.60 7.58
N ILE A 47 -8.03 9.45 8.03
CA ILE A 47 -7.34 8.48 7.17
C ILE A 47 -8.25 8.02 6.03
N LEU A 48 -9.47 7.60 6.36
CA LEU A 48 -10.43 7.08 5.39
C LEU A 48 -10.84 8.14 4.36
N ARG A 49 -11.05 9.39 4.77
CA ARG A 49 -11.34 10.48 3.83
C ARG A 49 -10.16 10.78 2.91
N GLY A 50 -8.93 10.81 3.44
CA GLY A 50 -7.73 11.01 2.63
C GLY A 50 -7.53 9.90 1.61
N ALA A 51 -7.69 8.64 2.03
CA ALA A 51 -7.64 7.48 1.14
C ALA A 51 -8.75 7.53 0.06
N ALA A 52 -10.00 7.77 0.47
CA ALA A 52 -11.12 7.86 -0.46
C ALA A 52 -10.96 9.03 -1.45
N GLY A 53 -10.45 10.18 -0.99
CA GLY A 53 -10.15 11.33 -1.84
C GLY A 53 -9.09 11.00 -2.90
N ALA A 54 -8.00 10.33 -2.50
CA ALA A 54 -6.95 9.92 -3.42
C ALA A 54 -7.42 8.89 -4.45
N VAL A 55 -8.19 7.87 -4.01
CA VAL A 55 -8.76 6.86 -4.91
C VAL A 55 -9.73 7.50 -5.91
N ARG A 56 -10.61 8.41 -5.46
CA ARG A 56 -11.55 9.12 -6.33
C ARG A 56 -10.85 10.08 -7.30
N ALA A 57 -9.73 10.68 -6.91
CA ALA A 57 -8.96 11.54 -7.78
C ALA A 57 -8.24 10.76 -8.90
N ARG A 58 -7.92 9.48 -8.69
CA ARG A 58 -7.15 8.65 -9.62
C ARG A 58 -7.67 7.20 -9.68
N PRO A 59 -8.93 6.98 -10.08
CA PRO A 59 -9.52 5.63 -10.10
C PRO A 59 -8.77 4.69 -11.05
N GLY A 60 -8.24 5.21 -12.17
CA GLY A 60 -7.47 4.41 -13.13
C GLY A 60 -6.16 3.86 -12.56
N VAL A 61 -5.45 4.62 -11.72
CA VAL A 61 -4.21 4.14 -11.07
C VAL A 61 -4.55 3.07 -10.04
N PHE A 62 -5.56 3.34 -9.21
CA PHE A 62 -6.04 2.38 -8.21
C PHE A 62 -6.44 1.06 -8.87
N LEU A 63 -7.33 1.11 -9.87
CA LEU A 63 -7.82 -0.07 -10.58
C LEU A 63 -6.70 -0.78 -11.32
N GLY A 64 -5.84 -0.05 -12.05
CA GLY A 64 -4.72 -0.63 -12.79
C GLY A 64 -3.77 -1.40 -11.89
N VAL A 65 -3.38 -0.82 -10.75
CA VAL A 65 -2.51 -1.50 -9.78
C VAL A 65 -3.22 -2.67 -9.11
N ALA A 66 -4.48 -2.51 -8.69
CA ALA A 66 -5.23 -3.58 -8.04
C ALA A 66 -5.39 -4.79 -8.98
N VAL A 67 -5.76 -4.55 -10.24
CA VAL A 67 -5.86 -5.61 -11.26
C VAL A 67 -4.51 -6.25 -11.52
N ALA A 68 -3.44 -5.46 -11.69
CA ALA A 68 -2.09 -6.01 -11.91
C ALA A 68 -1.63 -6.91 -10.75
N VAL A 69 -1.90 -6.51 -9.51
CA VAL A 69 -1.58 -7.30 -8.31
C VAL A 69 -2.42 -8.58 -8.26
N LEU A 70 -3.72 -8.52 -8.52
CA LEU A 70 -4.59 -9.71 -8.60
C LEU A 70 -4.12 -10.69 -9.67
N VAL A 71 -3.80 -10.20 -10.86
CA VAL A 71 -3.28 -11.03 -11.96
C VAL A 71 -1.97 -11.69 -11.52
N LEU A 72 -1.07 -10.96 -10.87
CA LEU A 72 0.19 -11.52 -10.42
C LEU A 72 0.00 -12.63 -9.37
N TYR A 73 -0.92 -12.47 -8.41
CA TYR A 73 -1.20 -13.50 -7.40
C TYR A 73 -1.60 -14.85 -8.00
N VAL A 74 -2.34 -14.82 -9.11
CA VAL A 74 -2.80 -16.04 -9.79
C VAL A 74 -1.76 -16.52 -10.80
N ALA A 75 -1.20 -15.61 -11.59
CA ALA A 75 -0.31 -15.95 -12.69
C ALA A 75 1.08 -16.38 -12.21
N LEU A 76 1.62 -15.81 -11.12
CA LEU A 76 2.99 -16.11 -10.70
C LEU A 76 3.15 -17.56 -10.23
N PRO A 77 2.28 -18.13 -9.37
CA PRO A 77 2.36 -19.55 -9.01
C PRO A 77 2.26 -20.45 -10.24
N LEU A 78 1.34 -20.14 -11.17
CA LEU A 78 1.14 -20.91 -12.40
C LEU A 78 2.36 -20.84 -13.32
N ALA A 79 2.95 -19.67 -13.51
CA ALA A 79 4.13 -19.48 -14.33
C ALA A 79 5.35 -20.21 -13.75
N VAL A 80 5.56 -20.11 -12.43
CA VAL A 80 6.66 -20.80 -11.75
C VAL A 80 6.48 -22.31 -11.84
N LEU A 81 5.28 -22.83 -11.57
CA LEU A 81 4.98 -24.28 -11.65
C LEU A 81 5.11 -24.80 -13.09
N SER A 82 4.62 -24.04 -14.07
CA SER A 82 4.70 -24.40 -15.49
C SER A 82 6.13 -24.41 -16.00
N LEU A 83 6.99 -23.50 -15.51
CA LEU A 83 8.40 -23.41 -15.93
C LEU A 83 9.27 -24.50 -15.29
N VAL A 84 9.02 -24.82 -14.02
CA VAL A 84 9.87 -25.74 -13.24
C VAL A 84 9.46 -27.22 -13.42
N ARG A 85 8.18 -27.50 -13.65
CA ARG A 85 7.67 -28.88 -13.75
C ARG A 85 7.13 -29.20 -15.15
N LYS A 86 5.89 -28.78 -15.39
CA LYS A 86 5.11 -29.12 -16.57
C LYS A 86 4.05 -28.03 -16.78
N PRO A 87 3.76 -27.60 -18.02
CA PRO A 87 2.68 -26.65 -18.27
C PRO A 87 1.33 -27.15 -17.75
N VAL A 88 0.44 -26.21 -17.47
CA VAL A 88 -0.96 -26.51 -17.09
C VAL A 88 -1.65 -27.24 -18.24
N ASP A 89 -2.22 -28.41 -17.94
CA ASP A 89 -2.98 -29.19 -18.92
C ASP A 89 -4.48 -29.23 -18.58
N PHE A 90 -4.85 -28.94 -17.33
CA PHE A 90 -6.22 -28.99 -16.86
C PHE A 90 -6.59 -27.74 -16.05
N PHE A 91 -7.77 -27.22 -16.31
CA PHE A 91 -8.37 -26.13 -15.57
C PHE A 91 -9.86 -26.38 -15.40
N THR A 92 -10.37 -26.15 -14.19
CA THR A 92 -11.81 -26.23 -13.95
C THR A 92 -12.25 -25.36 -12.77
N PHE A 93 -13.54 -25.07 -12.76
CA PHE A 93 -14.22 -24.39 -11.67
C PHE A 93 -14.90 -25.41 -10.77
N ASN A 94 -15.06 -25.06 -9.49
CA ASN A 94 -15.76 -25.91 -8.55
C ASN A 94 -17.24 -26.07 -8.97
N PRO A 95 -17.70 -27.30 -9.28
CA PRO A 95 -19.07 -27.55 -9.70
C PRO A 95 -20.11 -27.26 -8.60
N TRP A 96 -19.66 -27.11 -7.35
CA TRP A 96 -20.50 -26.77 -6.21
C TRP A 96 -20.80 -25.26 -6.11
N LEU A 97 -20.06 -24.39 -6.81
CA LEU A 97 -20.27 -22.93 -6.77
C LEU A 97 -21.71 -22.47 -6.99
N PRO A 98 -22.47 -23.00 -7.96
CA PRO A 98 -23.87 -22.61 -8.16
C PRO A 98 -24.80 -22.97 -6.99
N LYS A 99 -24.40 -23.93 -6.14
CA LYS A 99 -25.17 -24.36 -4.97
C LYS A 99 -24.88 -23.50 -3.73
N LEU A 100 -23.81 -22.69 -3.75
CA LEU A 100 -23.41 -21.84 -2.64
C LEU A 100 -24.50 -20.85 -2.21
N PRO A 101 -25.17 -20.09 -3.11
CA PRO A 101 -26.22 -19.16 -2.70
C PRO A 101 -27.36 -19.86 -1.95
N ALA A 102 -27.79 -21.03 -2.44
CA ALA A 102 -28.81 -21.83 -1.78
C ALA A 102 -28.35 -22.29 -0.39
N PHE A 103 -27.11 -22.76 -0.25
CA PHE A 103 -26.52 -23.16 1.03
C PHE A 103 -26.41 -21.99 2.03
N LEU A 104 -26.10 -20.79 1.57
CA LEU A 104 -26.00 -19.61 2.43
C LEU A 104 -27.35 -19.15 2.96
N VAL A 105 -28.42 -19.27 2.16
CA VAL A 105 -29.78 -18.87 2.54
C VAL A 105 -30.51 -19.95 3.35
N ALA A 106 -30.10 -21.22 3.23
CA ALA A 106 -30.64 -22.37 3.94
C ALA A 106 -30.69 -22.14 5.47
N ARG A 107 -31.88 -22.14 6.09
CA ARG A 107 -32.06 -21.83 7.52
C ARG A 107 -31.76 -23.03 8.44
N ASP A 108 -31.76 -24.22 7.88
CA ASP A 108 -31.49 -25.51 8.51
C ASP A 108 -29.99 -25.73 8.82
N VAL A 109 -29.10 -24.97 8.18
CA VAL A 109 -27.65 -25.06 8.42
C VAL A 109 -27.21 -24.00 9.44
N PRO A 110 -26.59 -24.37 10.58
CA PRO A 110 -26.14 -23.42 11.58
C PRO A 110 -25.04 -22.49 11.02
N LEU A 111 -25.06 -21.22 11.43
CA LEU A 111 -24.14 -20.18 10.97
C LEU A 111 -22.66 -20.58 11.15
N ALA A 112 -22.33 -21.21 12.29
CA ALA A 112 -20.97 -21.68 12.58
C ALA A 112 -20.43 -22.63 11.50
N ARG A 113 -21.29 -23.52 10.97
CA ARG A 113 -20.91 -24.44 9.89
C ARG A 113 -20.69 -23.72 8.57
N LYS A 114 -21.47 -22.69 8.27
CA LYS A 114 -21.29 -21.84 7.09
C LYS A 114 -19.97 -21.08 7.16
N ILE A 115 -19.66 -20.47 8.31
CA ILE A 115 -18.43 -19.71 8.51
C ILE A 115 -17.19 -20.62 8.46
N ALA A 116 -17.28 -21.87 8.94
CA ALA A 116 -16.18 -22.82 8.83
C ALA A 116 -15.95 -23.33 7.40
N PHE A 117 -17.03 -23.51 6.62
CA PHE A 117 -16.97 -24.10 5.29
C PHE A 117 -16.60 -23.10 4.18
N VAL A 118 -17.23 -21.92 4.18
CA VAL A 118 -17.10 -20.93 3.09
C VAL A 118 -15.65 -20.52 2.82
N PRO A 119 -14.81 -20.22 3.83
CA PRO A 119 -13.43 -19.80 3.59
C PRO A 119 -12.56 -20.89 2.93
N GLY A 120 -12.83 -22.16 3.20
CA GLY A 120 -12.11 -23.30 2.61
C GLY A 120 -12.71 -23.80 1.29
N LEU A 121 -13.75 -23.14 0.79
CA LEU A 121 -14.36 -23.51 -0.49
C LEU A 121 -13.40 -23.14 -1.62
N VAL A 122 -12.85 -24.17 -2.28
CA VAL A 122 -12.08 -24.02 -3.51
C VAL A 122 -12.98 -23.45 -4.60
N LEU A 123 -12.53 -22.39 -5.27
CA LEU A 123 -13.28 -21.73 -6.35
C LEU A 123 -12.93 -22.33 -7.71
N PHE A 124 -11.63 -22.45 -7.96
CA PHE A 124 -11.08 -23.01 -9.17
C PHE A 124 -9.74 -23.65 -8.86
N TRP A 125 -9.33 -24.57 -9.73
CA TRP A 125 -8.02 -25.18 -9.64
C TRP A 125 -7.43 -25.40 -11.03
N PHE A 126 -6.11 -25.34 -11.06
CA PHE A 126 -5.27 -25.69 -12.19
C PHE A 126 -4.49 -26.94 -11.81
N SER A 127 -4.34 -27.89 -12.72
CA SER A 127 -3.48 -29.05 -12.50
C SER A 127 -2.76 -29.46 -13.77
N ALA A 128 -1.66 -30.16 -13.60
CA ALA A 128 -0.98 -30.86 -14.67
C ALA A 128 -0.93 -32.35 -14.31
N ASP A 129 -1.40 -33.20 -15.21
CA ASP A 129 -1.45 -34.64 -14.98
C ASP A 129 -0.10 -35.31 -15.26
N SER A 130 0.26 -36.28 -14.44
CA SER A 130 1.43 -37.12 -14.65
C SER A 130 1.10 -38.32 -15.57
N PRO A 131 2.10 -38.88 -16.28
CA PRO A 131 1.93 -40.10 -17.07
C PRO A 131 1.48 -41.33 -16.25
N PHE A 132 1.59 -41.27 -14.93
CA PHE A 132 1.31 -42.38 -14.01
C PHE A 132 -0.10 -42.32 -13.39
N GLY A 133 -1.00 -41.48 -13.91
CA GLY A 133 -2.43 -41.50 -13.55
C GLY A 133 -2.81 -40.66 -12.33
N GLY A 134 -2.04 -39.62 -11.99
CA GLY A 134 -2.40 -38.64 -10.94
C GLY A 134 -1.83 -37.24 -11.21
N PRO A 135 -2.31 -36.19 -10.52
CA PRO A 135 -1.82 -34.83 -10.75
C PRO A 135 -0.37 -34.68 -10.28
N GLU A 136 0.52 -34.28 -11.18
CA GLU A 136 1.92 -33.99 -10.89
C GLU A 136 2.06 -32.75 -9.99
N TRP A 137 1.18 -31.77 -10.23
CA TRP A 137 0.99 -30.62 -9.36
C TRP A 137 -0.41 -30.04 -9.55
N GLY A 138 -0.93 -29.39 -8.51
CA GLY A 138 -2.20 -28.68 -8.54
C GLY A 138 -2.15 -27.37 -7.78
N PHE A 139 -2.70 -26.30 -8.36
CA PHE A 139 -2.87 -25.00 -7.72
C PHE A 139 -4.37 -24.73 -7.56
N ALA A 140 -4.85 -24.76 -6.33
CA ALA A 140 -6.23 -24.43 -6.00
C ALA A 140 -6.29 -23.06 -5.33
N VAL A 141 -7.30 -22.28 -5.70
CA VAL A 141 -7.60 -20.99 -5.05
C VAL A 141 -8.91 -21.15 -4.31
N ASP A 142 -8.86 -20.98 -2.99
CA ASP A 142 -10.04 -20.96 -2.14
C ASP A 142 -10.57 -19.54 -1.90
N MET A 143 -11.70 -19.44 -1.22
CA MET A 143 -12.30 -18.15 -0.85
C MET A 143 -11.41 -17.32 0.08
N SER A 144 -10.65 -17.97 0.97
CA SER A 144 -9.73 -17.28 1.88
C SER A 144 -8.59 -16.62 1.10
N ASP A 145 -8.05 -17.33 0.12
CA ASP A 145 -7.03 -16.83 -0.81
C ASP A 145 -7.58 -15.68 -1.64
N LEU A 146 -8.79 -15.80 -2.18
CA LEU A 146 -9.41 -14.71 -2.94
C LEU A 146 -9.60 -13.44 -2.10
N VAL A 147 -10.09 -13.58 -0.86
CA VAL A 147 -10.24 -12.46 0.09
C VAL A 147 -8.87 -11.85 0.38
N ARG A 148 -7.85 -12.67 0.63
CA ARG A 148 -6.48 -12.20 0.86
C ARG A 148 -5.95 -11.44 -0.35
N PHE A 149 -6.11 -11.96 -1.57
CA PHE A 149 -5.68 -11.30 -2.81
C PHE A 149 -6.40 -9.97 -3.00
N ALA A 150 -7.71 -9.92 -2.75
CA ALA A 150 -8.51 -8.71 -2.85
C ALA A 150 -8.07 -7.64 -1.84
N VAL A 151 -7.83 -8.01 -0.58
CA VAL A 151 -7.34 -7.10 0.47
C VAL A 151 -5.97 -6.53 0.09
N MET A 152 -5.05 -7.37 -0.39
CA MET A 152 -3.72 -6.90 -0.79
C MET A 152 -3.78 -6.01 -2.02
N ALA A 153 -4.54 -6.40 -3.04
CA ALA A 153 -4.75 -5.60 -4.24
C ALA A 153 -5.35 -4.23 -3.89
N PHE A 154 -6.32 -4.19 -2.97
CA PHE A 154 -6.90 -2.95 -2.46
C PHE A 154 -5.86 -2.08 -1.74
N LEU A 155 -5.04 -2.67 -0.86
CA LEU A 155 -3.99 -1.94 -0.13
C LEU A 155 -2.93 -1.36 -1.06
N PHE A 156 -2.42 -2.16 -2.00
CA PHE A 156 -1.45 -1.69 -3.00
C PHE A 156 -2.06 -0.62 -3.90
N GLY A 157 -3.28 -0.83 -4.41
CA GLY A 157 -3.98 0.16 -5.23
C GLY A 157 -4.16 1.49 -4.47
N THR A 158 -4.56 1.43 -3.20
CA THR A 158 -4.74 2.62 -2.35
C THR A 158 -3.41 3.31 -2.07
N TYR A 159 -2.37 2.55 -1.76
CA TYR A 159 -1.02 3.06 -1.54
C TYR A 159 -0.52 3.82 -2.77
N PHE A 160 -0.61 3.22 -3.97
CA PHE A 160 -0.17 3.87 -5.19
C PHE A 160 -1.04 5.08 -5.54
N ALA A 161 -2.36 5.01 -5.37
CA ALA A 161 -3.23 6.16 -5.57
C ALA A 161 -2.84 7.34 -4.66
N LEU A 162 -2.59 7.08 -3.37
CA LEU A 162 -2.11 8.08 -2.41
C LEU A 162 -0.73 8.61 -2.79
N TRP A 163 0.19 7.74 -3.18
CA TRP A 163 1.55 8.10 -3.59
C TRP A 163 1.54 9.04 -4.80
N PHE A 164 0.78 8.71 -5.84
CA PHE A 164 0.63 9.58 -7.02
C PHE A 164 -0.09 10.88 -6.69
N HIS A 165 -1.11 10.84 -5.82
CA HIS A 165 -1.82 12.04 -5.38
C HIS A 165 -0.88 13.04 -4.71
N GLN A 166 0.04 12.56 -3.86
CA GLN A 166 1.04 13.42 -3.21
C GLN A 166 2.10 13.95 -4.17
N ARG A 167 2.53 13.16 -5.16
CA ARG A 167 3.55 13.61 -6.12
C ARG A 167 3.10 14.78 -6.98
N VAL A 168 1.82 14.85 -7.33
CA VAL A 168 1.27 15.96 -8.12
C VAL A 168 1.09 17.22 -7.27
N GLY A 169 0.74 17.07 -5.99
CA GLY A 169 0.63 18.20 -5.05
C GLY A 169 1.98 18.76 -4.57
N SER A 170 3.06 17.98 -4.67
CA SER A 170 4.41 18.35 -4.21
C SER A 170 5.29 18.95 -5.32
N ALA A 171 4.70 19.38 -6.43
CA ALA A 171 5.39 20.12 -7.48
C ALA A 171 5.13 21.62 -7.31
N PRO A 172 5.85 22.35 -6.43
CA PRO A 172 5.93 23.78 -6.58
C PRO A 172 6.70 24.06 -7.88
N ALA A 173 6.20 24.99 -8.68
CA ALA A 173 6.95 25.57 -9.77
C ALA A 173 8.30 26.08 -9.22
N GLY A 174 9.39 25.35 -9.49
CA GLY A 174 10.75 25.86 -9.32
C GLY A 174 11.72 25.13 -8.37
N TRP A 175 11.35 24.11 -7.60
CA TRP A 175 12.31 23.44 -6.70
C TRP A 175 12.65 22.00 -7.13
N ARG A 176 13.92 21.78 -7.45
CA ARG A 176 14.51 20.47 -7.76
C ARG A 176 14.33 19.53 -6.55
N PRO A 177 13.70 18.35 -6.70
CA PRO A 177 13.57 17.41 -5.60
C PRO A 177 14.94 16.77 -5.29
N PRO A 178 15.26 16.50 -4.01
CA PRO A 178 16.44 15.72 -3.65
C PRO A 178 16.35 14.31 -4.27
N VAL A 179 17.49 13.87 -4.80
CA VAL A 179 17.67 12.65 -5.60
C VAL A 179 17.29 11.35 -4.86
N SER A 180 17.07 11.39 -3.55
CA SER A 180 16.82 10.19 -2.72
C SER A 180 15.37 9.65 -2.76
N SER A 181 14.37 10.40 -3.24
CA SER A 181 12.95 9.93 -3.20
C SER A 181 12.48 9.23 -4.48
N ARG A 182 13.32 9.20 -5.54
CA ARG A 182 12.94 8.66 -6.85
C ARG A 182 13.06 7.14 -6.93
N ALA A 183 14.05 6.54 -6.26
CA ALA A 183 14.38 5.11 -6.41
C ALA A 183 13.76 4.20 -5.33
N GLY A 184 13.57 4.69 -4.10
CA GLY A 184 13.17 3.83 -2.98
C GLY A 184 11.74 3.29 -3.03
N GLY A 185 10.79 4.07 -3.56
CA GLY A 185 9.36 3.70 -3.56
C GLY A 185 8.98 2.64 -4.60
N MET A 186 9.61 2.66 -5.78
CA MET A 186 9.36 1.66 -6.83
C MET A 186 10.14 0.37 -6.56
N ALA A 187 11.41 0.46 -6.16
CA ALA A 187 12.19 -0.72 -5.81
C ALA A 187 11.58 -1.44 -4.60
N GLY A 188 11.15 -0.70 -3.55
CA GLY A 188 10.47 -1.26 -2.39
C GLY A 188 9.10 -1.88 -2.71
N ALA A 189 8.34 -1.30 -3.63
CA ALA A 189 7.06 -1.87 -4.05
C ALA A 189 7.24 -3.14 -4.90
N VAL A 190 8.20 -3.14 -5.83
CA VAL A 190 8.51 -4.30 -6.67
C VAL A 190 9.08 -5.44 -5.82
N THR A 191 9.96 -5.17 -4.86
CA THR A 191 10.46 -6.20 -3.93
C THR A 191 9.37 -6.69 -2.98
N SER A 192 8.45 -5.84 -2.55
CA SER A 192 7.30 -6.25 -1.72
C SER A 192 6.34 -7.15 -2.49
N VAL A 193 6.10 -6.88 -3.77
CA VAL A 193 5.21 -7.67 -4.62
C VAL A 193 5.81 -9.05 -4.94
N LEU A 194 7.11 -9.11 -5.25
CA LEU A 194 7.83 -10.38 -5.43
C LEU A 194 7.95 -11.18 -4.11
N GLY A 195 8.13 -10.50 -2.97
CA GLY A 195 8.18 -11.15 -1.66
C GLY A 195 6.83 -11.63 -1.13
N PHE A 196 5.72 -11.02 -1.56
CA PHE A 196 4.37 -11.38 -1.11
C PHE A 196 3.74 -12.48 -1.96
N SER A 197 4.09 -12.58 -3.24
CA SER A 197 3.55 -13.60 -4.15
C SER A 197 4.09 -15.03 -3.89
N THR A 198 4.97 -15.19 -2.89
CA THR A 198 5.45 -16.48 -2.36
C THR A 198 4.84 -16.83 -0.99
N GLY A 199 3.72 -16.21 -0.64
CA GLY A 199 2.89 -16.66 0.47
C GLY A 199 2.40 -18.10 0.26
N PRO A 200 2.05 -18.84 1.33
CA PRO A 200 1.62 -20.23 1.21
C PRO A 200 0.29 -20.26 0.46
N CYS A 201 0.31 -20.61 -0.82
CA CYS A 201 -0.88 -21.02 -1.54
C CYS A 201 -1.02 -22.53 -1.39
N SER A 202 -2.21 -23.05 -1.20
CA SER A 202 -2.38 -24.49 -1.00
C SER A 202 -2.20 -25.22 -2.34
N VAL A 203 -0.97 -25.62 -2.66
CA VAL A 203 -0.69 -26.53 -3.77
C VAL A 203 -1.23 -27.90 -3.37
N VAL A 204 -2.30 -28.33 -4.03
CA VAL A 204 -2.91 -29.63 -3.79
C VAL A 204 -2.02 -30.67 -4.46
N GLY A 205 -1.46 -31.60 -3.66
CA GLY A 205 -0.51 -32.63 -4.13
C GLY A 205 0.75 -32.78 -3.28
N CYS A 206 1.01 -31.85 -2.36
CA CYS A 206 1.98 -32.00 -1.27
C CYS A 206 1.42 -31.21 -0.10
N GLY A 207 1.19 -31.82 1.07
CA GLY A 207 0.80 -31.12 2.30
C GLY A 207 1.90 -30.20 2.86
N ALA A 208 2.56 -29.40 2.00
CA ALA A 208 3.72 -28.59 2.27
C ALA A 208 3.59 -27.22 1.55
N PRO A 209 3.71 -26.09 2.26
CA PRO A 209 3.33 -24.75 1.80
C PRO A 209 4.31 -24.13 0.77
N VAL A 210 4.09 -24.21 -0.55
CA VAL A 210 4.76 -23.63 -1.78
C VAL A 210 6.21 -23.12 -1.75
N LEU A 211 6.73 -22.60 -0.66
CA LEU A 211 8.16 -22.39 -0.44
C LEU A 211 9.00 -23.68 -0.61
N PRO A 212 8.47 -24.90 -0.34
CA PRO A 212 9.12 -26.14 -0.74
C PRO A 212 9.16 -26.37 -2.24
N VAL A 213 8.38 -25.68 -3.09
CA VAL A 213 8.43 -25.94 -4.54
C VAL A 213 9.62 -25.23 -5.17
N VAL A 214 9.91 -23.98 -4.77
CA VAL A 214 11.16 -23.30 -5.12
C VAL A 214 12.35 -23.97 -4.40
N GLY A 215 12.14 -24.45 -3.16
CA GLY A 215 13.13 -25.25 -2.43
C GLY A 215 13.35 -26.67 -3.00
N LEU A 216 12.38 -27.25 -3.70
CA LEU A 216 12.47 -28.57 -4.36
C LEU A 216 13.11 -28.47 -5.75
N ALA A 217 13.07 -27.30 -6.39
CA ALA A 217 13.95 -27.01 -7.53
C ALA A 217 15.44 -27.03 -7.12
N PHE A 218 15.73 -26.85 -5.82
CA PHE A 218 17.02 -27.10 -5.17
C PHE A 218 16.95 -28.41 -4.36
N ALA A 219 16.73 -29.53 -5.05
CA ALA A 219 16.74 -30.86 -4.45
C ALA A 219 18.01 -31.07 -3.57
N GLY A 220 17.84 -31.09 -2.24
CA GLY A 220 18.94 -31.28 -1.28
C GLY A 220 18.74 -30.66 0.11
N LEU A 221 17.70 -29.84 0.33
CA LEU A 221 17.50 -29.20 1.63
C LEU A 221 16.83 -30.13 2.65
N THR A 222 17.50 -30.35 3.78
CA THR A 222 16.99 -31.09 4.96
C THR A 222 15.66 -30.49 5.44
N SER A 223 14.72 -31.33 5.92
CA SER A 223 13.36 -30.92 6.34
C SER A 223 13.31 -29.73 7.32
N GLY A 224 14.38 -29.49 8.09
CA GLY A 224 14.52 -28.31 8.96
C GLY A 224 14.62 -26.99 8.19
N THR A 225 15.27 -26.97 7.03
CA THR A 225 15.41 -25.75 6.21
C THR A 225 14.07 -25.32 5.61
N LEU A 226 13.22 -26.27 5.24
CA LEU A 226 11.86 -25.98 4.74
C LEU A 226 10.97 -25.35 5.81
N ALA A 227 11.05 -25.84 7.06
CA ALA A 227 10.30 -25.26 8.17
C ALA A 227 10.78 -23.84 8.51
N PHE A 228 12.09 -23.60 8.43
CA PHE A 228 12.68 -22.27 8.62
C PHE A 228 12.25 -21.29 7.53
N LEU A 229 12.32 -21.70 6.25
CA LEU A 229 11.86 -20.89 5.12
C LEU A 229 10.37 -20.54 5.21
N ALA A 230 9.53 -21.51 5.60
CA ALA A 230 8.11 -21.28 5.83
C ALA A 230 7.86 -20.25 6.94
N SER A 231 8.62 -20.33 8.04
CA SER A 231 8.52 -19.40 9.16
C SER A 231 9.02 -18.00 8.77
N LEU A 232 10.16 -17.92 8.09
CA LEU A 232 10.74 -16.68 7.62
C LEU A 232 9.80 -15.96 6.64
N SER A 233 9.19 -16.70 5.70
CA SER A 233 8.21 -16.13 4.77
C SER A 233 6.96 -15.60 5.49
N ARG A 234 6.45 -16.31 6.51
CA ARG A 234 5.34 -15.81 7.34
C ARG A 234 5.71 -14.50 8.04
N VAL A 235 6.90 -14.44 8.63
CA VAL A 235 7.40 -13.23 9.30
C VAL A 235 7.56 -12.09 8.30
N ALA A 236 8.22 -12.35 7.16
CA ALA A 236 8.42 -11.35 6.10
C ALA A 236 7.08 -10.82 5.57
N THR A 237 6.12 -11.71 5.31
CA THR A 237 4.77 -11.34 4.85
C THR A 237 4.05 -10.47 5.89
N THR A 238 4.17 -10.81 7.18
CA THR A 238 3.58 -10.03 8.27
C THR A 238 4.21 -8.64 8.36
N VAL A 239 5.53 -8.54 8.27
CA VAL A 239 6.26 -7.26 8.28
C VAL A 239 5.85 -6.39 7.11
N VAL A 240 5.81 -6.94 5.89
CA VAL A 240 5.39 -6.21 4.68
C VAL A 240 3.95 -5.73 4.82
N PHE A 241 3.05 -6.57 5.33
CA PHE A 241 1.66 -6.20 5.54
C PHE A 241 1.51 -5.04 6.53
N VAL A 242 2.17 -5.14 7.70
CA VAL A 242 2.16 -4.07 8.71
C VAL A 242 2.74 -2.78 8.16
N ALA A 243 3.85 -2.86 7.41
CA ALA A 243 4.47 -1.71 6.77
C ALA A 243 3.54 -1.05 5.73
N LEU A 244 2.84 -1.85 4.92
CA LEU A 244 1.92 -1.36 3.91
C LEU A 244 0.69 -0.70 4.54
N VAL A 245 0.08 -1.34 5.55
CA VAL A 245 -1.03 -0.76 6.31
C VAL A 245 -0.61 0.53 7.00
N GLY A 246 0.56 0.54 7.65
CA GLY A 246 1.13 1.74 8.26
C GLY A 246 1.37 2.86 7.24
N SER A 247 1.87 2.52 6.05
CA SER A 247 2.09 3.49 4.97
C SER A 247 0.78 4.08 4.45
N VAL A 248 -0.24 3.26 4.20
CA VAL A 248 -1.58 3.73 3.78
C VAL A 248 -2.20 4.61 4.86
N ALA A 249 -2.12 4.19 6.13
CA ALA A 249 -2.63 4.97 7.25
C ALA A 249 -1.92 6.33 7.37
N TYR A 250 -0.59 6.34 7.28
CA TYR A 250 0.21 7.56 7.34
C TYR A 250 -0.09 8.51 6.18
N LEU A 251 -0.08 8.00 4.94
CA LEU A 251 -0.34 8.81 3.74
C LEU A 251 -1.80 9.31 3.70
N GLY A 252 -2.77 8.48 4.10
CA GLY A 252 -4.17 8.85 4.21
C GLY A 252 -4.41 9.92 5.26
N TRP A 253 -3.74 9.81 6.43
CA TRP A 253 -3.80 10.83 7.47
C TRP A 253 -3.24 12.18 6.98
N ARG A 254 -2.10 12.18 6.26
CA ARG A 254 -1.53 13.41 5.68
C ARG A 254 -2.43 14.02 4.61
N ALA A 255 -2.98 13.20 3.71
CA ALA A 255 -3.90 13.67 2.67
C ALA A 255 -5.18 14.28 3.28
N GLY A 256 -5.71 13.70 4.36
CA GLY A 256 -6.88 14.21 5.06
C GLY A 256 -6.61 15.43 5.96
N ALA A 257 -5.36 15.85 6.13
CA ALA A 257 -4.98 17.05 6.90
C ALA A 257 -4.95 18.34 6.05
N GLY A 258 -5.09 18.23 4.72
CA GLY A 258 -5.21 19.39 3.84
C GLY A 258 -6.47 20.22 4.17
N PRO A 259 -6.40 21.56 4.15
CA PRO A 259 -7.55 22.40 4.48
C PRO A 259 -8.73 22.09 3.55
N PRO A 260 -9.96 21.92 4.10
CA PRO A 260 -11.14 21.73 3.28
C PRO A 260 -11.42 23.01 2.50
N GLY A 261 -11.23 22.96 1.17
CA GLY A 261 -11.82 23.91 0.23
C GLY A 261 -11.20 25.31 0.23
N ARG A 262 -10.18 25.49 -0.60
CA ARG A 262 -10.21 26.62 -1.54
C ARG A 262 -10.42 26.04 -2.94
N ASP A 263 -11.27 26.70 -3.70
CA ASP A 263 -11.42 26.56 -5.15
C ASP A 263 -12.40 25.50 -5.69
N ALA A 264 -13.69 25.77 -5.48
CA ALA A 264 -14.72 25.48 -6.48
C ALA A 264 -15.88 26.51 -6.46
N ARG A 265 -15.65 27.73 -5.95
CA ARG A 265 -16.69 28.77 -5.85
C ARG A 265 -16.17 30.17 -6.25
N GLY A 266 -15.37 30.22 -7.32
CA GLY A 266 -14.77 31.45 -7.85
C GLY A 266 -14.71 31.56 -9.37
N ARG A 267 -15.37 30.66 -10.12
CA ARG A 267 -15.66 30.89 -11.55
C ARG A 267 -17.13 31.23 -11.68
N GLY A 268 -17.44 32.50 -11.48
CA GLY A 268 -18.79 32.99 -11.55
C GLY A 268 -18.84 34.51 -11.45
N ARG A 269 -18.62 35.15 -12.62
CA ARG A 269 -19.02 36.51 -13.02
C ARG A 269 -18.12 37.68 -12.59
N PRO A 270 -18.20 38.81 -13.33
CA PRO A 270 -18.97 39.08 -14.57
C PRO A 270 -18.19 38.82 -15.85
#